data_AF-A0A1B6D0M3-F1
#
_entry.id   AF-A0A1B6D0M3-F1
#
_cell.length_a   1.000
_cell.length_b   1.000
_cell.length_c   1.000
_cell.angle_alpha   90.00
_cell.angle_beta   90.00
_cell.angle_gamma   90.00
#
_symmetry.space_group_name_H-M   'P 1'
#
loop_
_entity.id
_entity.type
_entity.pdbx_description
1 polymer ?
#
loop_
_entity_poly.entity_id
_entity_poly.type
_entity_poly.pdbx_seq_one_letter_code
_entity_poly.pdbx_strand_id
1 'polypeptide(L)'
;YTQNSFAVSSCSVPQNQNQNDVWSEALSKEICFHDCLFETAGLTTSNGQLNATVVKNYFMENIFNETWMVPYTRRALDKCLNNTSSFSYILDFYFRAAGSSACDKEAAVLITCLLMEMAYKCPWSLLNTGYYCRTFSFDSMRNTN
;
A
#
# COMPACT_ATOMS: atom_id res chain seq x y z
N TYR A 1 9.94 2.04 -24.58
CA TYR A 1 9.78 3.08 -23.56
C TYR A 1 8.90 4.17 -24.18
N THR A 2 7.60 4.33 -23.95
CA THR A 2 6.80 4.32 -22.72
C THR A 2 5.31 4.22 -23.13
N GLN A 3 4.56 3.21 -22.69
CA GLN A 3 3.09 3.13 -22.87
C GLN A 3 2.30 3.06 -21.54
N ASN A 4 2.97 3.05 -20.38
CA ASN A 4 2.30 2.89 -19.09
C ASN A 4 1.82 4.21 -18.44
N SER A 5 2.05 5.36 -19.09
CA SER A 5 1.69 6.67 -18.53
C SER A 5 0.22 7.08 -18.76
N PHE A 6 -0.55 6.36 -19.58
CA PHE A 6 -1.93 6.74 -19.94
C PHE A 6 -3.03 6.11 -19.07
N ALA A 7 -2.73 5.11 -18.26
CA ALA A 7 -3.77 4.33 -17.58
C ALA A 7 -4.17 4.88 -16.20
N VAL A 8 -3.32 5.71 -15.57
CA VAL A 8 -3.56 6.26 -14.22
C VAL A 8 -4.64 7.37 -14.22
N SER A 9 -4.92 7.98 -15.38
CA SER A 9 -5.85 9.12 -15.47
C SER A 9 -7.34 8.75 -15.43
N SER A 10 -7.71 7.46 -15.42
CA SER A 10 -9.11 7.01 -15.49
C SER A 10 -9.70 6.52 -14.16
N CYS A 11 -8.93 6.48 -13.07
CA CYS A 11 -9.44 6.04 -11.77
C CYS A 11 -10.31 7.12 -11.12
N SER A 12 -11.59 7.16 -11.51
CA SER A 12 -12.61 7.99 -10.87
C SER A 12 -13.19 7.25 -9.67
N VAL A 13 -13.07 7.84 -8.49
CA VAL A 13 -13.56 7.23 -7.26
C VAL A 13 -15.05 7.54 -7.07
N PRO A 14 -15.91 6.53 -6.84
CA PRO A 14 -17.33 6.76 -6.59
C PRO A 14 -17.54 7.62 -5.32
N GLN A 15 -18.43 8.61 -5.40
CA GLN A 15 -18.78 9.45 -4.24
C GLN A 15 -19.72 8.67 -3.31
N ASN A 16 -19.32 8.48 -2.05
CA ASN A 16 -20.20 7.97 -1.01
C ASN A 16 -21.03 9.12 -0.42
N GLN A 17 -22.31 9.22 -0.78
CA GLN A 17 -23.19 10.33 -0.40
C GLN A 17 -23.63 10.33 1.09
N ASN A 18 -23.19 9.37 1.91
CA ASN A 18 -23.70 9.14 3.27
C ASN A 18 -22.65 9.15 4.40
N GLN A 19 -21.42 9.61 4.17
CA GLN A 19 -20.40 9.71 5.23
C GLN A 19 -20.17 11.17 5.66
N ASN A 20 -20.58 11.50 6.89
CA ASN A 20 -20.35 12.82 7.51
C ASN A 20 -18.93 13.00 8.09
N ASP A 21 -18.03 12.04 7.88
CA ASP A 21 -16.64 12.08 8.36
C ASP A 21 -15.68 12.16 7.17
N VAL A 22 -15.05 13.32 7.03
CA VAL A 22 -14.08 13.64 5.96
C VAL A 22 -12.92 12.63 5.94
N TRP A 23 -12.52 12.09 7.09
CA TRP A 23 -11.48 11.08 7.17
C TRP A 23 -11.93 9.73 6.63
N SER A 24 -13.15 9.33 6.97
CA SER A 24 -13.75 8.08 6.47
C SER A 24 -13.91 8.10 4.95
N GLU A 25 -14.38 9.23 4.41
CA GLU A 25 -14.52 9.42 2.97
C GLU A 25 -13.15 9.37 2.26
N ALA A 26 -12.12 10.05 2.80
CA ALA A 26 -10.79 10.04 2.22
C ALA A 26 -10.17 8.63 2.16
N LEU A 27 -10.30 7.85 3.25
CA LEU A 27 -9.80 6.48 3.32
C LEU A 27 -10.56 5.54 2.37
N SER A 28 -11.89 5.67 2.31
CA SER A 28 -12.70 4.90 1.35
C SER A 28 -12.30 5.19 -0.09
N LYS A 29 -11.98 6.47 -0.39
CA LYS A 29 -11.51 6.87 -1.70
C LYS A 29 -10.13 6.30 -2.05
N GLU A 30 -9.22 6.28 -1.08
CA GLU A 30 -7.89 5.68 -1.23
C GLU A 30 -7.98 4.17 -1.54
N ILE A 31 -8.88 3.44 -0.87
CA ILE A 31 -9.13 2.01 -1.15
C ILE A 31 -9.51 1.82 -2.62
N CYS A 32 -10.51 2.57 -3.09
CA CYS A 32 -10.97 2.48 -4.48
C CYS A 32 -9.91 2.94 -5.49
N PHE A 33 -9.07 3.91 -5.13
CA PHE A 33 -7.96 4.31 -5.97
C PHE A 33 -6.96 3.17 -6.16
N HIS A 34 -6.60 2.46 -5.09
CA HIS A 34 -5.71 1.31 -5.18
C HIS A 34 -6.31 0.15 -5.95
N ASP A 35 -7.58 -0.15 -5.73
CA ASP A 35 -8.30 -1.18 -6.46
C ASP A 35 -8.27 -0.94 -7.98
N CYS A 36 -8.73 0.25 -8.40
CA CYS A 36 -8.71 0.64 -9.81
C CYS A 36 -7.29 0.63 -10.42
N LEU A 37 -6.28 1.11 -9.68
CA LEU A 37 -4.90 1.13 -10.15
C LEU A 37 -4.40 -0.29 -10.42
N PHE A 38 -4.72 -1.23 -9.53
CA PHE A 38 -4.30 -2.62 -9.66
C PHE A 38 -5.05 -3.35 -10.78
N GLU A 39 -6.35 -3.11 -10.91
CA GLU A 39 -7.14 -3.64 -12.03
C GLU A 39 -6.61 -3.14 -13.37
N THR A 40 -6.39 -1.84 -13.48
CA THR A 40 -5.90 -1.19 -14.71
C THR A 40 -4.50 -1.66 -15.09
N ALA A 41 -3.65 -1.95 -14.09
CA ALA A 41 -2.32 -2.49 -14.31
C ALA A 41 -2.31 -4.03 -14.52
N GLY A 42 -3.47 -4.69 -14.52
CA GLY A 42 -3.57 -6.15 -14.69
C GLY A 42 -2.96 -6.95 -13.53
N LEU A 43 -2.95 -6.38 -12.33
CA LEU A 43 -2.34 -6.96 -11.13
C LEU A 43 -3.33 -7.79 -10.30
N THR A 44 -4.62 -7.57 -10.54
CA THR A 44 -5.71 -8.37 -9.98
C THR A 44 -6.26 -9.35 -11.01
N THR A 45 -6.81 -10.44 -10.52
CA THR A 45 -7.62 -11.39 -11.28
C THR A 45 -9.03 -10.85 -11.46
N SER A 46 -9.84 -11.47 -12.33
CA SER A 46 -11.22 -11.04 -12.62
C SER A 46 -12.18 -11.08 -11.42
N ASN A 47 -11.77 -11.68 -10.30
CA ASN A 47 -12.49 -11.72 -9.03
C ASN A 47 -11.86 -10.81 -7.96
N GLY A 48 -11.05 -9.83 -8.35
CA GLY A 48 -10.46 -8.83 -7.44
C GLY A 48 -9.27 -9.30 -6.61
N GLN A 49 -8.82 -10.56 -6.77
CA GLN A 49 -7.70 -11.10 -6.01
C GLN A 49 -6.35 -10.74 -6.62
N LEU A 50 -5.33 -10.58 -5.80
CA LEU A 50 -3.98 -10.29 -6.28
C LEU A 50 -3.36 -11.52 -6.96
N ASN A 51 -2.77 -11.33 -8.14
CA ASN A 51 -1.86 -12.32 -8.70
C ASN A 51 -0.45 -12.09 -8.13
N ALA A 52 -0.10 -12.82 -7.07
CA ALA A 52 1.14 -12.61 -6.32
C ALA A 52 2.41 -12.60 -7.20
N THR A 53 2.48 -13.46 -8.22
CA THR A 53 3.65 -13.51 -9.11
C THR A 53 3.72 -12.27 -10.00
N VAL A 54 2.60 -11.90 -10.63
CA VAL A 54 2.52 -10.72 -11.50
C VAL A 54 2.77 -9.44 -10.71
N VAL A 55 2.15 -9.31 -9.54
CA VAL A 55 2.36 -8.19 -8.62
C VAL A 55 3.81 -8.06 -8.22
N LYS A 56 4.43 -9.16 -7.75
CA LYS A 56 5.84 -9.13 -7.33
C LYS A 56 6.75 -8.68 -8.47
N ASN A 57 6.56 -9.21 -9.68
CA ASN A 57 7.35 -8.82 -10.85
C ASN A 57 7.12 -7.34 -11.19
N TYR A 58 5.86 -6.89 -11.25
CA TYR A 58 5.51 -5.50 -11.54
C TYR A 58 6.21 -4.53 -10.59
N PHE A 59 6.12 -4.76 -9.27
CA PHE A 59 6.75 -3.90 -8.29
C PHE A 59 8.27 -3.92 -8.39
N MET A 60 8.89 -5.09 -8.56
CA MET A 60 10.35 -5.18 -8.65
C MET A 60 10.92 -4.54 -9.94
N GLU A 61 10.18 -4.60 -11.05
CA GLU A 61 10.62 -4.06 -12.34
C GLU A 61 10.33 -2.56 -12.50
N ASN A 62 9.19 -2.08 -11.97
CA ASN A 62 8.69 -0.73 -12.25
C ASN A 62 8.78 0.24 -11.07
N ILE A 63 8.70 -0.25 -9.82
CA ILE A 63 8.59 0.59 -8.63
C ILE A 63 9.88 0.55 -7.80
N PHE A 64 10.35 -0.66 -7.49
CA PHE A 64 11.52 -0.91 -6.65
C PHE A 64 12.76 -1.29 -7.47
N ASN A 65 12.99 -0.55 -8.55
CA ASN A 65 14.04 -0.84 -9.52
C ASN A 65 15.43 -0.29 -9.14
N GLU A 66 15.53 0.52 -8.08
CA GLU A 66 16.82 0.99 -7.59
C GLU A 66 17.54 -0.11 -6.80
N THR A 67 18.81 -0.36 -7.15
CA THR A 67 19.61 -1.48 -6.63
C THR A 67 19.67 -1.53 -5.10
N TRP A 68 19.70 -0.37 -4.43
CA TRP A 68 19.76 -0.31 -2.97
C TRP A 68 18.45 -0.71 -2.29
N MET A 69 17.30 -0.53 -2.97
CA MET A 69 15.97 -0.87 -2.44
C MET A 69 15.69 -2.37 -2.52
N VAL A 70 16.14 -3.02 -3.59
CA VAL A 70 15.87 -4.43 -3.93
C VAL A 70 15.90 -5.40 -2.74
N PRO A 71 16.93 -5.43 -1.88
CA PRO A 71 16.97 -6.40 -0.77
C PRO A 71 15.89 -6.14 0.30
N TYR A 72 15.48 -4.89 0.50
CA TYR A 72 14.45 -4.51 1.47
C TYR A 72 13.04 -4.74 0.90
N THR A 73 12.83 -4.30 -0.33
CA THR A 73 11.53 -4.31 -0.99
C THR A 73 11.11 -5.72 -1.43
N ARG A 74 12.05 -6.56 -1.87
CA ARG A 74 11.77 -7.97 -2.18
C ARG A 74 11.27 -8.72 -0.94
N ARG A 75 11.94 -8.53 0.19
CA ARG A 75 11.52 -9.13 1.47
C ARG A 75 10.16 -8.61 1.91
N ALA A 76 9.92 -7.31 1.77
CA ALA A 76 8.64 -6.70 2.12
C ALA A 76 7.49 -7.25 1.25
N LEU A 77 7.69 -7.35 -0.07
CA LEU A 77 6.73 -7.95 -1.00
C LEU A 77 6.42 -9.41 -0.63
N ASP A 78 7.45 -10.23 -0.40
CA ASP A 78 7.26 -11.62 -0.02
C ASP A 78 6.50 -11.78 1.29
N LYS A 79 6.75 -10.89 2.26
CA LYS A 79 5.98 -10.88 3.50
C LYS A 79 4.54 -10.46 3.26
N CYS A 80 4.32 -9.32 2.61
CA CYS A 80 2.99 -8.73 2.45
C CYS A 80 2.06 -9.51 1.53
N LEU A 81 2.59 -10.23 0.54
CA LEU A 81 1.78 -11.11 -0.33
C LEU A 81 1.39 -12.44 0.35
N ASN A 82 2.20 -12.93 1.30
CA ASN A 82 1.96 -14.22 1.94
C ASN A 82 1.32 -14.11 3.33
N ASN A 83 1.61 -13.05 4.07
CA ASN A 83 1.18 -12.89 5.45
C ASN A 83 1.19 -11.42 5.92
N THR A 84 0.00 -10.88 6.14
CA THR A 84 -0.22 -9.52 6.65
C THR A 84 -0.51 -9.48 8.16
N SER A 85 -0.41 -10.62 8.87
CA SER A 85 -0.82 -10.73 10.28
C SER A 85 -0.08 -9.79 11.22
N SER A 86 1.20 -9.49 10.93
CA SER A 86 2.00 -8.52 11.69
C SER A 86 1.41 -7.10 11.68
N PHE A 87 0.54 -6.78 10.73
CA PHE A 87 -0.10 -5.48 10.56
C PHE A 87 -1.62 -5.55 10.70
N SER A 88 -2.17 -6.69 11.14
CA SER A 88 -3.61 -6.93 11.24
C SER A 88 -4.36 -5.87 12.04
N TYR A 89 -3.79 -5.40 13.17
CA TYR A 89 -4.40 -4.33 13.97
C TYR A 89 -4.52 -3.01 13.21
N ILE A 90 -3.47 -2.63 12.47
CA ILE A 90 -3.46 -1.39 11.70
C ILE A 90 -4.41 -1.48 10.51
N LEU A 91 -4.41 -2.63 9.81
CA LEU A 91 -5.34 -2.90 8.72
C LEU A 91 -6.79 -2.88 9.20
N ASP A 92 -7.09 -3.51 10.34
CA ASP A 92 -8.44 -3.50 10.94
C ASP A 92 -8.86 -2.07 11.31
N PHE A 93 -7.99 -1.29 11.94
CA PHE A 93 -8.25 0.13 12.22
C PHE A 93 -8.52 0.92 10.94
N TYR A 94 -7.65 0.78 9.93
CA TYR A 94 -7.74 1.48 8.65
C TYR A 94 -9.08 1.17 7.95
N PHE A 95 -9.44 -0.10 7.81
CA PHE A 95 -10.67 -0.49 7.12
C PHE A 95 -11.94 -0.21 7.92
N ARG A 96 -11.88 -0.19 9.26
CA ARG A 96 -13.01 0.28 10.08
C ARG A 96 -13.19 1.79 9.95
N ALA A 97 -12.11 2.56 9.99
CA ALA A 97 -12.15 4.01 9.81
C ALA A 97 -12.65 4.40 8.41
N ALA A 98 -12.27 3.65 7.37
CA ALA A 98 -12.78 3.83 6.01
C ALA A 98 -14.29 3.55 5.88
N GLY A 99 -14.86 2.74 6.78
CA GLY A 99 -16.24 2.29 6.71
C GLY A 99 -16.47 1.32 5.54
N SER A 100 -17.69 1.31 5.00
CA SER A 100 -18.01 0.48 3.83
C SER A 100 -17.48 1.12 2.55
N SER A 101 -16.74 0.34 1.77
CA SER A 101 -16.35 0.67 0.40
C SER A 101 -16.92 -0.41 -0.54
N ALA A 102 -17.30 0.00 -1.75
CA ALA A 102 -17.74 -0.92 -2.81
C ALA A 102 -16.56 -1.58 -3.56
N CYS A 103 -15.32 -1.14 -3.26
CA CYS A 103 -14.10 -1.56 -3.95
C CYS A 103 -13.38 -2.69 -3.20
N ASP A 104 -12.62 -3.50 -3.93
CA ASP A 104 -11.85 -4.59 -3.35
C ASP A 104 -10.68 -4.06 -2.53
N LYS A 105 -10.48 -4.66 -1.36
CA LYS A 105 -9.52 -4.16 -0.36
C LYS A 105 -8.11 -4.72 -0.55
N GLU A 106 -7.95 -5.76 -1.36
CA GLU A 106 -6.69 -6.52 -1.51
C GLU A 106 -5.51 -5.62 -1.92
N ALA A 107 -5.73 -4.73 -2.89
CA ALA A 107 -4.71 -3.76 -3.32
C ALA A 107 -4.31 -2.80 -2.18
N ALA A 108 -5.29 -2.26 -1.46
CA ALA A 108 -5.04 -1.36 -0.33
C ALA A 108 -4.35 -2.07 0.84
N VAL A 109 -4.69 -3.34 1.09
CA VAL A 109 -4.02 -4.21 2.08
C VAL A 109 -2.54 -4.34 1.75
N LEU A 110 -2.21 -4.68 0.50
CA LEU A 110 -0.83 -4.85 0.07
C LEU A 110 -0.04 -3.55 0.19
N ILE A 111 -0.58 -2.44 -0.32
CA ILE A 111 0.10 -1.14 -0.26
C ILE A 111 0.35 -0.73 1.19
N THR A 112 -0.66 -0.84 2.05
CA THR A 112 -0.54 -0.51 3.48
C THR A 112 0.52 -1.36 4.15
N CYS A 113 0.53 -2.67 3.90
CA CYS A 113 1.56 -3.57 4.42
C CYS A 113 2.96 -3.19 3.95
N LEU A 114 3.13 -2.88 2.65
CA LEU A 114 4.42 -2.48 2.09
C LEU A 114 4.94 -1.19 2.73
N LEU A 115 4.08 -0.18 2.86
CA LEU A 115 4.44 1.08 3.52
C LEU A 115 4.89 0.85 4.95
N MET A 116 4.15 0.03 5.71
CA MET A 116 4.48 -0.29 7.10
C MET A 116 5.78 -1.09 7.23
N GLU A 117 5.96 -2.14 6.43
CA GLU A 117 7.17 -2.96 6.47
C GLU A 117 8.41 -2.16 6.05
N MET A 118 8.31 -1.35 5.00
CA MET A 118 9.41 -0.50 4.55
C MET A 118 9.74 0.60 5.56
N ALA A 119 8.73 1.26 6.14
CA ALA A 119 8.95 2.26 7.18
C ALA A 119 9.60 1.62 8.42
N TYR A 120 9.10 0.47 8.86
CA TYR A 120 9.63 -0.27 10.00
C TYR A 120 11.05 -0.80 9.76
N LYS A 121 11.44 -1.12 8.52
CA LYS A 121 12.78 -1.63 8.16
C LYS A 121 13.71 -0.61 7.50
N CYS A 122 13.30 0.65 7.40
CA CYS A 122 14.10 1.70 6.79
C CYS A 122 15.49 1.82 7.45
N PRO A 123 16.59 1.68 6.69
CA PRO A 123 17.95 1.77 7.23
C PRO A 123 18.24 3.15 7.83
N TRP A 124 18.97 3.17 8.96
CA TRP A 124 19.37 4.41 9.62
C TRP A 124 20.15 5.38 8.72
N SER A 125 20.99 4.84 7.83
CA SER A 125 21.75 5.64 6.86
C SER A 125 20.88 6.36 5.84
N LEU A 126 19.61 5.95 5.70
CA LEU A 126 18.65 6.52 4.75
C LEU A 126 17.51 7.26 5.46
N LEU A 127 17.46 7.20 6.80
CA LEU A 127 16.46 7.92 7.58
C LEU A 127 16.78 9.41 7.56
N ASN A 128 15.83 10.20 7.05
CA ASN A 128 15.87 11.63 7.23
C ASN A 128 15.64 11.95 8.71
N THR A 129 16.60 12.62 9.35
CA THR A 129 16.50 13.02 10.76
C THR A 129 15.82 14.37 10.95
N GLY A 130 15.08 14.88 9.95
CA GLY A 130 14.25 16.07 10.08
C GLY A 130 13.23 15.95 11.21
N TYR A 131 12.82 17.07 11.80
CA TYR A 131 11.88 17.09 12.93
C TYR A 131 10.60 16.28 12.65
N TYR A 132 9.96 16.51 11.51
CA TYR A 132 8.75 15.78 11.11
C TYR A 132 9.00 14.29 10.89
N CYS A 133 10.13 13.91 10.30
CA CYS A 133 10.48 12.50 10.11
C CYS A 133 10.80 11.78 11.42
N ARG A 134 11.30 12.48 12.44
CA ARG A 134 11.49 11.93 13.80
C ARG A 134 10.19 11.77 14.57
N THR A 135 9.18 12.58 14.28
CA THR A 135 7.83 12.39 14.86
C THR A 135 7.13 11.17 14.26
N PHE A 136 7.40 10.88 12.99
CA PHE A 136 6.90 9.70 12.27
C PHE A 136 7.85 8.49 12.31
N SER A 137 9.07 8.63 12.83
CA SER A 137 9.98 7.49 12.94
C SER A 137 9.37 6.53 13.95
N PHE A 138 9.21 5.28 13.52
CA PHE A 138 8.79 4.16 14.36
C PHE A 138 9.86 3.79 15.42
N ASP A 139 10.61 4.76 15.94
CA ASP A 139 11.61 4.58 17.00
C ASP A 139 10.97 4.00 18.26
N SER A 140 9.71 4.37 18.53
CA SER A 140 8.93 3.79 19.63
C SER A 140 8.49 2.33 19.39
N MET A 141 8.51 1.81 18.15
CA MET A 141 8.14 0.41 17.84
C MET A 141 9.34 -0.53 17.68
N ARG A 142 10.57 0.01 17.55
CA ARG A 142 11.79 -0.82 17.46
C ARG A 142 12.42 -1.16 18.82
N ASN A 143 12.07 -0.44 19.89
CA ASN A 143 12.62 -0.63 21.25
C ASN A 143 11.96 -1.76 22.07
N THR A 144 11.19 -2.66 21.45
CA THR A 144 10.48 -3.77 22.13
C THR A 144 11.03 -5.16 21.82
N ASN A 145 12.29 -5.32 21.39
CA ASN A 145 12.98 -6.61 21.38
C ASN A 145 14.38 -6.50 22.01
#